data_AF-A0A2D5B6N5-F1
#
_entry.id   AF-A0A2D5B6N5-F1
#
_cell.length_a   1.000
_cell.length_b   1.000
_cell.length_c   1.000
_cell.angle_alpha   90.00
_cell.angle_beta   90.00
_cell.angle_gamma   90.00
#
_symmetry.space_group_name_H-M   'P 1'
#
loop_
_entity.id
_entity.type
_entity.pdbx_description
1 polymer ?
#
loop_
_entity_poly.entity_id
_entity_poly.type
_entity_poly.pdbx_seq_one_letter_code
_entity_poly.pdbx_strand_id
1 'polypeptide(L)' 'MGMDKQMIEVELKAPQIEYLEEMAKKYAISDIGKALRCLVDHARSEPDQERFLFEVIRCINC' A
#
# COMPACT_ATOMS: atom_id res chain seq x y z
N MET A 1 17.90 -2.14 -16.84
CA MET A 1 17.25 -0.81 -16.96
C MET A 1 16.52 -0.57 -15.66
N GLY A 2 16.83 0.50 -14.93
CA GLY A 2 16.10 0.84 -13.72
C GLY A 2 14.69 1.30 -14.09
N MET A 3 13.66 0.82 -13.39
CA MET A 3 12.32 1.36 -13.54
C MET A 3 12.33 2.78 -12.97
N ASP A 4 12.00 3.77 -13.80
CA ASP A 4 11.92 5.16 -13.37
C ASP A 4 10.87 5.30 -12.28
N LYS A 5 11.23 5.92 -11.15
CA LYS A 5 10.28 6.24 -10.08
C LYS A 5 9.55 7.51 -10.46
N GLN A 6 8.22 7.45 -10.53
CA GLN A 6 7.38 8.62 -10.65
C GLN A 6 6.87 9.06 -9.27
N MET A 7 6.82 10.37 -9.05
CA MET A 7 6.23 10.95 -7.85
C MET A 7 4.77 11.28 -8.15
N ILE A 8 3.88 10.72 -7.34
CA ILE A 8 2.44 11.01 -7.38
C ILE A 8 1.99 11.38 -5.97
N GLU A 9 0.97 12.22 -5.88
CA GLU A 9 0.27 12.53 -4.63
C GLU A 9 -0.98 11.66 -4.54
N VAL A 10 -1.21 11.04 -3.38
CA VAL A 10 -2.36 10.17 -3.13
C VAL A 10 -2.99 10.54 -1.80
N GLU A 11 -4.32 10.61 -1.77
CA GLU A 11 -5.07 10.83 -0.55
C GLU A 11 -5.40 9.49 0.11
N LEU A 12 -5.09 9.37 1.40
CA LEU A 12 -5.37 8.19 2.21
C LEU A 12 -6.13 8.60 3.48
N LYS A 13 -6.99 7.72 3.98
CA LYS A 13 -7.66 7.93 5.27
C LYS A 13 -6.62 7.87 6.40
N ALA A 14 -6.83 8.61 7.49
CA ALA A 14 -5.90 8.63 8.63
C ALA A 14 -5.51 7.22 9.15
N PRO A 15 -6.44 6.25 9.32
CA PRO A 15 -6.07 4.91 9.76
C PRO A 15 -5.17 4.15 8.77
N GLN A 16 -5.25 4.47 7.48
CA GLN A 16 -4.39 3.88 6.46
C GLN A 16 -2.97 4.44 6.55
N ILE A 17 -2.83 5.74 6.84
CA ILE A 17 -1.53 6.39 7.06
C ILE A 17 -0.88 5.82 8.33
N GLU A 18 -1.63 5.76 9.43
CA GLU A 18 -1.17 5.17 10.70
C GLU A 18 -0.66 3.73 10.51
N TYR A 19 -1.42 2.90 9.79
CA TYR A 19 -0.99 1.54 9.47
C TYR A 19 0.33 1.50 8.68
N LEU A 20 0.51 2.38 7.69
CA LEU A 20 1.75 2.44 6.92
C LEU A 20 2.93 2.90 7.77
N GLU A 21 2.73 3.87 8.67
CA GLU A 21 3.75 4.32 9.63
C GLU A 21 4.16 3.20 10.59
N GLU A 22 3.19 2.45 11.13
CA GLU A 22 3.44 1.29 11.98
C GLU A 22 4.25 0.22 11.24
N MET A 23 3.87 -0.12 10.00
CA MET A 23 4.61 -1.10 9.20
C MET A 23 6.02 -0.60 8.85
N ALA A 24 6.15 0.69 8.54
CA ALA A 24 7.45 1.27 8.26
C ALA A 24 8.39 1.19 9.47
N LYS A 25 7.88 1.52 10.67
CA LYS A 25 8.62 1.38 11.93
C LYS A 25 8.95 -0.08 12.24
N LYS A 26 7.97 -0.97 12.13
CA LYS A 26 8.10 -2.40 12.46
C LYS A 26 9.18 -3.10 11.63
N TYR A 27 9.29 -2.75 10.34
CA TYR A 27 10.24 -3.38 9.42
C TYR A 27 11.42 -2.48 9.04
N ALA A 28 11.66 -1.40 9.78
CA ALA A 28 12.75 -0.43 9.55
C ALA A 28 12.81 0.07 8.09
N ILE A 29 11.64 0.35 7.52
CA ILE A 29 11.49 0.89 6.16
C ILE A 29 11.74 2.39 6.20
N SER A 30 12.46 2.89 5.19
CA SER A 30 12.95 4.28 5.10
C SER A 30 11.85 5.34 5.11
N ASP A 31 10.70 5.04 4.53
CA ASP A 31 9.62 5.99 4.30
C ASP A 31 8.27 5.27 4.09
N ILE A 32 7.18 5.99 4.39
CA ILE A 32 5.80 5.54 4.16
C ILE A 32 5.58 5.14 2.70
N GLY A 33 6.16 5.89 1.76
CA GLY A 33 6.06 5.59 0.33
C GLY A 33 6.64 4.22 -0.02
N LYS A 34 7.71 3.79 0.64
CA LYS A 34 8.28 2.44 0.48
C LYS A 34 7.38 1.38 1.07
N ALA A 35 6.76 1.62 2.22
CA ALA A 35 5.78 0.69 2.78
C ALA A 35 4.59 0.49 1.83
N LEU A 36 4.07 1.58 1.27
CA LEU A 36 3.00 1.53 0.27
C LEU A 36 3.43 0.78 -1.00
N ARG A 37 4.64 1.04 -1.52
CA ARG A 37 5.19 0.29 -2.66
C ARG A 37 5.26 -1.20 -2.40
N CYS A 38 5.71 -1.63 -1.21
CA CYS A 38 5.74 -3.05 -0.86
C CYS A 38 4.35 -3.69 -0.90
N LEU A 39 3.31 -2.97 -0.46
CA LEU A 39 1.92 -3.46 -0.56
C LEU A 39 1.45 -3.57 -2.01
N VAL A 40 1.74 -2.56 -2.83
CA VAL A 40 1.38 -2.56 -4.26
C VAL A 40 2.13 -3.67 -5.01
N ASP A 41 3.42 -3.86 -4.74
CA ASP A 41 4.22 -4.92 -5.34
C ASP A 41 3.69 -6.31 -4.96
N HIS A 42 3.32 -6.50 -3.70
CA HIS A 42 2.72 -7.75 -3.24
C HIS A 42 1.35 -8.01 -3.90
N ALA A 43 0.47 -7.01 -3.93
CA ALA A 43 -0.83 -7.11 -4.60
C ALA A 43 -0.67 -7.48 -6.09
N ARG A 44 0.33 -6.91 -6.77
CA ARG A 44 0.64 -7.21 -8.17
C ARG A 44 1.21 -8.62 -8.38
N SER A 45 1.93 -9.16 -7.40
CA SER A 45 2.48 -10.53 -7.48
C SER A 45 1.44 -11.63 -7.28
N GLU A 46 0.25 -11.29 -6.77
CA GLU A 46 -0.82 -12.22 -6.39
C GLU A 46 -2.12 -11.92 -7.16
N PRO A 47 -2.18 -12.17 -8.49
CA PRO A 47 -3.32 -11.77 -9.34
C PRO A 47 -4.64 -12.41 -8.91
N ASP A 48 -4.60 -13.61 -8.31
CA ASP A 48 -5.79 -14.29 -7.79
C ASP A 48 -6.46 -13.53 -6.63
N GLN A 49 -5.76 -12.58 -6.01
CA GLN A 49 -6.27 -11.74 -4.93
C GLN A 49 -6.94 -10.45 -5.42
N GLU A 50 -6.87 -10.13 -6.72
CA GLU A 50 -7.40 -8.87 -7.28
C GLU A 50 -8.89 -8.69 -6.95
N ARG A 51 -9.66 -9.77 -7.10
CA ARG A 51 -11.07 -9.81 -6.72
C ARG A 51 -11.31 -9.44 -5.25
N PHE A 52 -10.48 -9.94 -4.34
CA PHE A 52 -10.60 -9.63 -2.92
C PHE A 52 -10.19 -8.20 -2.57
N LEU A 53 -9.32 -7.59 -3.37
CA LEU A 53 -8.83 -6.23 -3.18
C LEU A 53 -9.82 -5.18 -3.71
N PHE A 54 -10.45 -5.41 -4.86
CA PHE A 54 -11.26 -4.40 -5.55
C PHE A 54 -12.78 -4.69 -5.60
N GLU A 55 -13.21 -5.96 -5.60
CA GLU A 55 -14.64 -6.29 -5.74
C GLU A 55 -15.36 -6.46 -4.39
N VAL A 56 -14.61 -6.75 -3.32
CA VAL A 56 -15.19 -6.98 -1.99
C VAL A 56 -15.31 -5.66 -1.23
N ILE A 57 -16.53 -5.17 -1.06
CA ILE A 57 -16.80 -4.02 -0.19
C ILE A 57 -16.56 -4.44 1.26
N ARG A 58 -15.54 -3.84 1.89
CA ARG A 58 -15.27 -4.00 3.32
C ARG A 58 -15.73 -2.74 4.04
N CYS A 59 -16.74 -2.87 4.91
CA CYS A 59 -17.28 -1.75 5.70
C CYS A 59 -16.32 -1.18 6.75
N ILE A 60 -15.03 -1.55 6.74
CA ILE A 60 -14.05 -1.10 7.74
C ILE A 60 -13.91 0.43 7.77
N ASN A 61 -14.29 1.13 6.70
CA ASN A 61 -14.34 2.59 6.65
C ASN A 61 -15.52 3.12 5.81
N CYS A 62 -16.65 2.40 5.74
CA CYS A 62 -17.89 2.94 5.14
C CYS A 62 -18.51 3.99 6.06
#